data_AF-A0A2N1TWM0-F1
#
_entry.id   AF-A0A2N1TWM0-F1
#
_cell.length_a   1.000
_cell.length_b   1.000
_cell.length_c   1.000
_cell.angle_alpha   90.00
_cell.angle_beta   90.00
_cell.angle_gamma   90.00
#
_symmetry.space_group_name_H-M   'P 1'
#
loop_
_entity.id
_entity.type
_entity.pdbx_description
1 polymer ?
#
loop_
_entity_poly.entity_id
_entity_poly.type
_entity_poly.pdbx_seq_one_letter_code
_entity_poly.pdbx_strand_id
1 'polypeptide(L)'
;MIRKLSVSLLVILAIALVMPLPAQQPGQGGNPELGQGNTPGFPGQRPGAQGPGMRPGMRPGMRPGMGQQGEGMQPPDGQNPDQPGFPPHMGGMRKGPMDPEMEKEMNRRNSVMAMAEAHKNLSFIYEKQGKIDDAAAELKKILTLISNEPAPENDQEGGKRRLTSKLVPVYHEIARLYLQNNRIDDAEKIINEGISKFSDADPAAASRLILHLGEIYKNSGDLDKAAENYKRIIEMNQKVLDKK
;
A
#
# COMPACT_ATOMS: atom_id res chain seq x y z
N MET A 1 -20.67 -56.70 -46.77
CA MET A 1 -19.22 -56.35 -46.79
C MET A 1 -19.12 -54.94 -47.38
N ILE A 2 -18.63 -53.88 -46.70
CA ILE A 2 -17.22 -53.62 -46.29
C ILE A 2 -16.34 -53.49 -47.56
N ARG A 3 -15.66 -52.39 -47.97
CA ARG A 3 -15.42 -50.96 -47.57
C ARG A 3 -15.29 -50.14 -48.90
N LYS A 4 -15.02 -48.82 -49.04
CA LYS A 4 -14.68 -47.67 -48.17
C LYS A 4 -15.08 -46.35 -48.91
N LEU A 5 -14.96 -45.19 -48.26
CA LEU A 5 -14.72 -43.88 -48.92
C LEU A 5 -13.22 -43.50 -48.88
N SER A 6 -12.76 -42.72 -49.86
CA SER A 6 -11.55 -41.87 -49.80
C SER A 6 -11.61 -40.84 -50.95
N VAL A 7 -12.13 -39.63 -50.72
CA VAL A 7 -11.43 -38.44 -50.18
C VAL A 7 -10.46 -37.83 -51.20
N SER A 8 -10.91 -36.76 -51.85
CA SER A 8 -10.08 -35.91 -52.71
C SER A 8 -9.16 -35.01 -51.87
N LEU A 9 -7.87 -35.01 -52.17
CA LEU A 9 -6.87 -34.17 -51.53
C LEU A 9 -6.91 -32.75 -52.12
N LEU A 10 -7.38 -31.77 -51.35
CA LEU A 10 -7.37 -30.36 -51.75
C LEU A 10 -6.30 -29.62 -50.94
N VAL A 11 -5.14 -29.40 -51.55
CA VAL A 11 -3.99 -28.70 -50.93
C VAL A 11 -4.25 -27.20 -50.99
N ILE A 12 -4.46 -26.57 -49.84
CA ILE A 12 -4.54 -25.11 -49.73
C ILE A 12 -3.14 -24.56 -49.48
N LEU A 13 -2.59 -23.86 -50.48
CA LEU A 13 -1.29 -23.22 -50.42
C LEU A 13 -1.40 -21.87 -49.69
N ALA A 14 -0.92 -21.78 -48.46
CA ALA A 14 -0.85 -20.53 -47.70
C ALA A 14 0.41 -19.74 -48.07
N ILE A 15 0.27 -18.66 -48.85
CA ILE A 15 1.36 -17.72 -49.14
C ILE A 15 1.35 -16.60 -48.09
N ALA A 16 2.30 -16.65 -47.15
CA ALA A 16 2.51 -15.58 -46.18
C ALA A 16 3.30 -14.42 -46.82
N LEU A 17 2.60 -13.31 -47.09
CA LEU A 17 3.20 -12.10 -47.64
C LEU A 17 3.84 -11.27 -46.50
N VAL A 18 5.16 -11.37 -46.35
CA VAL A 18 5.93 -10.59 -45.37
C VAL A 18 6.05 -9.15 -45.87
N MET A 19 5.36 -8.21 -45.20
CA MET A 19 5.55 -6.77 -45.41
C MET A 19 6.58 -6.21 -44.42
N PRO A 20 7.56 -5.39 -44.87
CA PRO A 20 8.49 -4.72 -43.96
C PRO A 20 7.84 -3.52 -43.26
N LEU A 21 8.08 -3.38 -41.96
CA LEU A 21 7.67 -2.21 -41.18
C LEU A 21 8.50 -0.97 -41.58
N PRO A 22 7.91 0.25 -41.62
CA PRO A 22 8.65 1.47 -41.88
C PRO A 22 9.58 1.82 -40.70
N ALA A 23 10.80 2.25 -41.02
CA ALA A 23 11.82 2.58 -40.03
C ALA A 23 11.48 3.85 -39.22
N GLN A 24 11.69 3.79 -37.90
CA GLN A 24 11.68 5.00 -37.05
C GLN A 24 13.01 5.75 -37.17
N GLN A 25 12.96 7.06 -37.39
CA GLN A 25 14.16 7.91 -37.41
C GLN A 25 14.64 8.22 -35.98
N PRO A 26 15.96 8.18 -35.70
CA PRO A 26 16.50 8.58 -34.41
C PRO A 26 16.65 10.11 -34.33
N GLY A 27 15.74 10.76 -33.58
CA GLY A 27 15.75 12.20 -33.33
C GLY A 27 16.33 12.55 -31.96
N GLN A 28 17.49 13.20 -31.98
CA GLN A 28 18.24 13.82 -30.86
C GLN A 28 17.30 14.55 -29.86
N GLY A 29 17.55 14.58 -28.55
CA GLY A 29 18.85 14.63 -27.87
C GLY A 29 19.14 16.07 -27.43
N GLY A 30 18.65 16.47 -26.25
CA GLY A 30 18.83 17.83 -25.74
C GLY A 30 18.05 18.13 -24.47
N ASN A 31 18.75 18.17 -23.33
CA ASN A 31 18.33 18.82 -22.09
C ASN A 31 19.63 19.25 -21.39
N PRO A 32 19.82 20.53 -21.03
CA PRO A 32 19.51 20.91 -19.64
C PRO A 32 18.98 22.34 -19.45
N GLU A 33 18.78 22.68 -18.16
CA GLU A 33 18.43 23.97 -17.53
C GLU A 33 16.95 24.11 -17.13
N LEU A 34 16.60 23.86 -15.87
CA LEU A 34 16.80 24.70 -14.66
C LEU A 34 15.90 25.94 -14.60
N GLY A 35 14.91 25.89 -13.70
CA GLY A 35 14.48 27.06 -12.95
C GLY A 35 13.31 27.87 -13.49
N GLN A 36 12.07 27.44 -13.18
CA GLN A 36 11.14 28.28 -12.43
C GLN A 36 9.98 27.46 -11.85
N GLY A 37 9.61 27.75 -10.61
CA GLY A 37 8.60 27.00 -9.88
C GLY A 37 7.18 27.44 -10.25
N ASN A 38 6.25 26.48 -10.29
CA ASN A 38 4.83 26.79 -10.28
C ASN A 38 4.06 25.71 -9.50
N THR A 39 3.87 25.95 -8.20
CA THR A 39 2.97 25.14 -7.35
C THR A 39 1.52 25.58 -7.58
N PRO A 40 0.57 24.67 -7.87
CA PRO A 40 -0.84 25.02 -7.96
C PRO A 40 -1.37 25.54 -6.62
N GLY A 41 -1.96 26.74 -6.63
CA GLY A 41 -2.57 27.34 -5.44
C GLY A 41 -3.93 26.73 -5.08
N PHE A 42 -4.20 26.55 -3.79
CA PHE A 42 -5.52 26.16 -3.29
C PHE A 42 -6.53 27.32 -3.46
N PRO A 43 -7.78 27.05 -3.88
CA PRO A 43 -8.80 28.09 -4.03
C PRO A 43 -9.34 28.52 -2.65
N GLY A 44 -9.25 29.81 -2.30
CA GLY A 44 -9.79 30.27 -1.01
C GLY A 44 -9.58 31.70 -0.55
N GLN A 45 -8.89 32.59 -1.29
CA GLN A 45 -8.68 33.99 -0.84
C GLN A 45 -9.32 35.00 -1.79
N ARG A 46 -10.18 35.87 -1.24
CA ARG A 46 -10.71 37.06 -1.93
C ARG A 46 -9.68 38.18 -1.90
N PRO A 47 -9.50 38.97 -2.98
CA PRO A 47 -8.66 40.16 -2.95
C PRO A 47 -9.30 41.23 -2.02
N GLY A 48 -8.50 41.82 -1.11
CA GLY A 48 -8.91 43.02 -0.36
C GLY A 48 -8.72 43.00 1.16
N ALA A 49 -8.32 41.88 1.78
CA ALA A 49 -8.04 41.85 3.21
C ALA A 49 -6.68 42.51 3.54
N GLN A 50 -6.71 43.61 4.30
CA GLN A 50 -5.51 44.27 4.81
C GLN A 50 -4.80 43.37 5.83
N GLY A 51 -3.48 43.24 5.73
CA GLY A 51 -2.69 42.37 6.60
C GLY A 51 -2.66 42.87 8.06
N PRO A 52 -2.59 41.96 9.06
CA PRO A 52 -2.56 42.37 10.47
C PRO A 52 -1.25 43.11 10.79
N GLY A 53 -1.37 44.33 11.32
CA GLY A 53 -0.24 45.17 11.70
C GLY A 53 0.62 44.56 12.82
N MET A 54 1.89 44.97 12.87
CA MET A 54 2.85 44.49 13.87
C MET A 54 2.39 44.87 15.29
N ARG A 55 2.44 43.89 16.21
CA ARG A 55 2.25 44.18 17.64
C ARG A 55 3.49 44.89 18.22
N PRO A 56 3.33 45.82 19.18
CA PRO A 56 4.46 46.49 19.82
C PRO A 56 5.45 45.48 20.44
N GLY A 57 6.74 45.67 20.19
CA GLY A 57 7.83 44.89 20.81
C GLY A 57 8.61 43.94 19.89
N MET A 58 8.19 43.71 18.64
CA MET A 58 8.94 42.88 17.70
C MET A 58 10.04 43.65 16.97
N ARG A 59 11.27 43.09 16.92
CA ARG A 59 12.35 43.57 16.04
C ARG A 59 12.26 42.88 14.67
N PRO A 60 12.75 43.52 13.58
CA PRO A 60 12.75 42.92 12.25
C PRO A 60 13.48 41.56 12.23
N GLY A 61 12.84 40.53 11.67
CA GLY A 61 13.43 39.20 11.45
C GLY A 61 12.86 38.05 12.30
N MET A 62 12.06 38.32 13.34
CA MET A 62 11.40 37.25 14.12
C MET A 62 10.21 36.63 13.39
N ARG A 63 10.17 35.29 13.29
CA ARG A 63 8.99 34.54 12.83
C ARG A 63 7.93 34.44 13.96
N PRO A 64 6.62 34.53 13.67
CA PRO A 64 5.58 34.31 14.66
C PRO A 64 5.68 32.92 15.30
N GLY A 65 5.60 32.84 16.63
CA GLY A 65 5.60 31.59 17.39
C GLY A 65 6.78 31.40 18.35
N MET A 66 7.89 32.13 18.19
CA MET A 66 8.97 32.17 19.19
C MET A 66 8.81 33.38 20.12
N GLY A 67 7.91 33.25 21.09
CA GLY A 67 7.96 34.08 22.29
C GLY A 67 9.23 33.75 23.10
N GLN A 68 9.78 34.74 23.81
CA GLN A 68 10.90 34.48 24.74
C GLN A 68 10.46 33.43 25.77
N GLN A 69 11.30 32.41 25.98
CA GLN A 69 11.17 31.56 27.15
C GLN A 69 11.53 32.40 28.36
N GLY A 70 10.52 32.81 29.12
CA GLY A 70 10.73 33.47 30.41
C GLY A 70 11.36 32.46 31.37
N GLU A 71 12.55 32.77 31.85
CA GLU A 71 13.15 32.03 32.96
C GLU A 71 12.25 32.19 34.20
N GLY A 72 11.95 31.08 34.89
CA GLY A 72 11.32 31.13 36.22
C GLY A 72 9.85 30.75 36.36
N MET A 73 9.34 29.77 35.60
CA MET A 73 8.07 29.10 35.94
C MET A 73 8.32 27.66 36.40
N GLN A 74 8.15 27.44 37.71
CA GLN A 74 8.06 26.10 38.31
C GLN A 74 6.82 25.38 37.77
N PRO A 75 6.85 24.03 37.64
CA PRO A 75 5.69 23.27 37.20
C PRO A 75 4.54 23.44 38.20
N PRO A 76 3.27 23.52 37.74
CA PRO A 76 2.14 23.62 38.65
C PRO A 76 1.91 22.29 39.37
N ASP A 77 2.09 22.28 40.68
CA ASP A 77 1.63 21.20 41.55
C ASP A 77 0.09 21.14 41.48
N GLY A 78 -0.44 20.05 40.91
CA GLY A 78 -1.87 19.96 40.62
C GLY A 78 -2.28 18.61 40.04
N GLN A 79 -2.18 17.54 40.84
CA GLN A 79 -2.83 16.28 40.50
C GLN A 79 -4.35 16.46 40.55
N ASN A 80 -5.02 16.36 39.40
CA ASN A 80 -6.46 16.17 39.32
C ASN A 80 -6.72 14.70 38.92
N PRO A 81 -7.14 13.82 39.84
CA PRO A 81 -7.08 12.37 39.64
C PRO A 81 -8.06 11.81 38.59
N ASP A 82 -9.10 12.56 38.22
CA ASP A 82 -10.26 12.06 37.45
C ASP A 82 -10.33 12.53 35.97
N GLN A 83 -9.24 13.07 35.41
CA GLN A 83 -9.18 13.34 33.96
C GLN A 83 -8.44 12.23 33.20
N PRO A 84 -9.09 11.51 32.26
CA PRO A 84 -8.39 10.65 31.31
C PRO A 84 -7.54 11.52 30.38
N GLY A 85 -6.25 11.67 30.73
CA GLY A 85 -5.32 12.44 29.92
C GLY A 85 -5.18 11.83 28.53
N PHE A 86 -5.37 12.65 27.49
CA PHE A 86 -5.00 12.24 26.13
C PHE A 86 -3.50 11.87 26.13
N PRO A 87 -3.10 10.70 25.60
CA PRO A 87 -1.70 10.32 25.54
C PRO A 87 -0.94 11.37 24.71
N PRO A 88 0.21 11.88 25.20
CA PRO A 88 0.90 12.97 24.53
C PRO A 88 1.34 12.54 23.13
N HIS A 89 1.12 13.40 22.15
CA HIS A 89 1.58 13.18 20.78
C HIS A 89 3.08 12.86 20.76
N MET A 90 3.47 11.80 20.05
CA MET A 90 4.86 11.35 19.89
C MET A 90 5.67 12.32 19.01
N GLY A 91 5.90 13.53 19.52
CA GLY A 91 6.72 14.58 18.92
C GLY A 91 7.91 15.03 19.79
N GLY A 92 8.07 14.44 20.97
CA GLY A 92 9.25 14.65 21.82
C GLY A 92 10.43 13.82 21.34
N MET A 93 11.56 14.45 21.00
CA MET A 93 12.83 13.72 20.90
C MET A 93 13.14 13.07 22.25
N ARG A 94 13.24 11.73 22.27
CA ARG A 94 13.68 10.97 23.46
C ARG A 94 15.07 11.46 23.86
N LYS A 95 15.15 12.23 24.94
CA LYS A 95 16.43 12.67 25.51
C LYS A 95 17.03 11.52 26.34
N GLY A 96 18.22 11.07 25.95
CA GLY A 96 18.92 9.92 26.51
C GLY A 96 19.09 8.79 25.49
N PRO A 97 20.06 7.89 25.68
CA PRO A 97 20.31 6.80 24.75
C PRO A 97 19.06 5.92 24.54
N MET A 98 18.98 5.29 23.37
CA MET A 98 18.01 4.23 23.14
C MET A 98 18.32 3.06 24.08
N ASP A 99 17.29 2.35 24.52
CA ASP A 99 17.50 1.12 25.27
C ASP A 99 18.13 0.07 24.33
N PRO A 100 19.16 -0.70 24.74
CA PRO A 100 19.85 -1.61 23.82
C PRO A 100 18.94 -2.68 23.17
N GLU A 101 17.92 -3.15 23.87
CA GLU A 101 16.97 -4.12 23.31
C GLU A 101 15.98 -3.43 22.37
N MET A 102 15.56 -2.19 22.68
CA MET A 102 14.80 -1.33 21.77
C MET A 102 15.59 -1.00 20.48
N GLU A 103 16.88 -0.72 20.58
CA GLU A 103 17.76 -0.44 19.43
C GLU A 103 17.93 -1.69 18.56
N LYS A 104 18.18 -2.84 19.18
CA LYS A 104 18.25 -4.15 18.52
C LYS A 104 16.95 -4.48 17.78
N GLU A 105 15.79 -4.31 18.41
CA GLU A 105 14.49 -4.55 17.78
C GLU A 105 14.17 -3.52 16.67
N MET A 106 14.56 -2.26 16.83
CA MET A 106 14.46 -1.25 15.77
C MET A 106 15.33 -1.64 14.56
N ASN A 107 16.58 -2.06 14.79
CA ASN A 107 17.50 -2.52 13.74
C ASN A 107 16.97 -3.79 13.05
N ARG A 108 16.35 -4.72 13.81
CA ARG A 108 15.69 -5.91 13.26
C ARG A 108 14.53 -5.53 12.33
N ARG A 109 13.61 -4.66 12.78
CA ARG A 109 12.50 -4.15 11.97
C ARG A 109 12.97 -3.39 10.74
N ASN A 110 13.97 -2.53 10.87
CA ASN A 110 14.55 -1.79 9.75
C ASN A 110 15.11 -2.74 8.69
N SER A 111 15.82 -3.79 9.11
CA SER A 111 16.35 -4.83 8.21
C SER A 111 15.21 -5.57 7.49
N VAL A 112 14.16 -5.95 8.21
CA VAL A 112 12.98 -6.64 7.64
C VAL A 112 12.24 -5.75 6.64
N MET A 113 12.08 -4.45 6.90
CA MET A 113 11.46 -3.52 5.97
C MET A 113 12.32 -3.29 4.71
N ALA A 114 13.64 -3.19 4.86
CA ALA A 114 14.57 -3.09 3.73
C ALA A 114 14.57 -4.37 2.86
N MET A 115 14.53 -5.55 3.49
CA MET A 115 14.37 -6.83 2.78
C MET A 115 13.02 -6.90 2.05
N ALA A 116 11.93 -6.47 2.68
CA ALA A 116 10.61 -6.45 2.06
C ALA A 116 10.57 -5.54 0.82
N GLU A 117 11.20 -4.36 0.88
CA GLU A 117 11.34 -3.45 -0.25
C GLU A 117 12.21 -4.06 -1.37
N ALA A 118 13.33 -4.69 -1.02
CA ALA A 118 14.19 -5.38 -1.98
C ALA A 118 13.46 -6.51 -2.72
N HIS A 119 12.69 -7.36 -2.00
CA HIS A 119 11.86 -8.40 -2.60
C HIS A 119 10.78 -7.83 -3.52
N LYS A 120 10.14 -6.71 -3.15
CA LYS A 120 9.14 -6.03 -3.99
C LYS A 120 9.77 -5.46 -5.26
N ASN A 121 10.95 -4.87 -5.17
CA ASN A 121 11.66 -4.35 -6.32
C ASN A 121 12.13 -5.50 -7.24
N LEU A 122 12.54 -6.63 -6.68
CA LEU A 122 12.88 -7.82 -7.45
C LEU A 122 11.65 -8.46 -8.12
N SER A 123 10.48 -8.47 -7.47
CA SER A 123 9.24 -8.96 -8.11
C SER A 123 8.85 -8.12 -9.32
N PHE A 124 9.00 -6.79 -9.26
CA PHE A 124 8.77 -5.92 -10.44
C PHE A 124 9.77 -6.18 -11.58
N ILE A 125 11.01 -6.57 -11.27
CA ILE A 125 12.00 -6.94 -12.29
C ILE A 125 11.59 -8.27 -12.96
N TYR A 126 11.15 -9.27 -12.18
CA TYR A 126 10.67 -10.54 -12.71
C TYR A 126 9.35 -10.43 -13.47
N GLU A 127 8.41 -9.60 -13.02
CA GLU A 127 7.18 -9.25 -13.76
C GLU A 127 7.52 -8.70 -15.15
N LYS A 128 8.45 -7.73 -15.25
CA LYS A 128 8.91 -7.18 -16.53
C LYS A 128 9.65 -8.19 -17.42
N GLN A 129 10.16 -9.29 -16.86
CA GLN A 129 10.76 -10.40 -17.60
C GLN A 129 9.74 -11.47 -18.00
N GLY A 130 8.45 -11.32 -17.66
CA GLY A 130 7.43 -12.36 -17.85
C GLY A 130 7.57 -13.56 -16.90
N LYS A 131 8.42 -13.46 -15.86
CA LYS A 131 8.68 -14.52 -14.87
C LYS A 131 7.69 -14.40 -13.71
N ILE A 132 6.43 -14.70 -13.99
CA ILE A 132 5.31 -14.42 -13.08
C ILE A 132 5.39 -15.24 -11.79
N ASP A 133 5.79 -16.51 -11.85
CA ASP A 133 5.97 -17.35 -10.66
C ASP A 133 7.14 -16.88 -9.78
N ASP A 134 8.26 -16.45 -10.38
CA ASP A 134 9.39 -15.87 -9.65
C ASP A 134 8.98 -14.54 -8.98
N ALA A 135 8.24 -13.68 -9.68
CA ALA A 135 7.71 -12.43 -9.14
C ALA A 135 6.77 -12.68 -7.94
N ALA A 136 5.84 -13.64 -8.07
CA ALA A 136 4.96 -14.05 -7.00
C ALA A 136 5.73 -14.71 -5.82
N ALA A 137 6.81 -15.44 -6.09
CA ALA A 137 7.67 -16.04 -5.07
C ALA A 137 8.40 -14.98 -4.24
N GLU A 138 8.92 -13.91 -4.85
CA GLU A 138 9.54 -12.80 -4.10
C GLU A 138 8.51 -12.07 -3.22
N LEU A 139 7.31 -11.79 -3.71
CA LEU A 139 6.23 -11.21 -2.90
C LEU A 139 5.80 -12.13 -1.75
N LYS A 140 5.78 -13.45 -1.95
CA LYS A 140 5.52 -14.43 -0.87
C LYS A 140 6.58 -14.38 0.24
N LYS A 141 7.85 -14.10 -0.08
CA LYS A 141 8.89 -13.88 0.95
C LYS A 141 8.57 -12.67 1.83
N ILE A 142 7.97 -11.61 1.28
CA ILE A 142 7.47 -10.46 2.07
C ILE A 142 6.37 -10.91 3.04
N LEU A 143 5.43 -11.75 2.59
CA LEU A 143 4.40 -12.32 3.45
C LEU A 143 5.03 -13.10 4.62
N THR A 144 6.02 -13.95 4.36
CA THR A 144 6.75 -14.70 5.39
C THR A 144 7.49 -13.77 6.37
N LEU A 145 8.27 -12.82 5.86
CA LEU A 145 9.04 -11.88 6.67
C LEU A 145 8.15 -11.08 7.63
N ILE A 146 7.10 -10.43 7.11
CA ILE A 146 6.22 -9.59 7.91
C ILE A 146 5.31 -10.41 8.84
N SER A 147 4.94 -11.64 8.47
CA SER A 147 4.16 -12.53 9.36
C SER A 147 4.95 -13.04 10.57
N ASN A 148 6.28 -13.09 10.45
CA ASN A 148 7.16 -13.55 11.52
C ASN A 148 7.59 -12.41 12.47
N GLU A 149 7.18 -11.16 12.20
CA GLU A 149 7.46 -10.04 13.08
C GLU A 149 6.61 -10.14 14.38
N PRO A 150 7.23 -10.16 15.57
CA PRO A 150 6.50 -9.93 16.81
C PRO A 150 5.82 -8.56 16.80
N ALA A 151 4.57 -8.53 17.26
CA ALA A 151 3.96 -7.27 17.67
C ALA A 151 4.70 -6.72 18.90
N PRO A 152 4.80 -5.38 19.09
CA PRO A 152 5.42 -4.80 20.28
C PRO A 152 4.74 -5.29 21.57
N GLU A 153 5.50 -5.66 22.59
CA GLU A 153 4.97 -6.22 23.84
C GLU A 153 3.90 -5.32 24.48
N ASN A 154 4.14 -4.00 24.47
CA ASN A 154 3.26 -2.98 25.00
C ASN A 154 2.05 -2.63 24.10
N ASP A 155 1.97 -3.17 22.89
CA ASP A 155 0.86 -2.97 21.96
C ASP A 155 0.71 -4.18 21.02
N GLN A 156 0.30 -5.31 21.60
CA GLN A 156 0.10 -6.55 20.86
C GLN A 156 -0.99 -6.43 19.80
N GLU A 157 -2.11 -5.80 20.13
CA GLU A 157 -3.29 -5.75 19.25
C GLU A 157 -3.12 -4.71 18.13
N GLY A 158 -2.69 -3.48 18.47
CA GLY A 158 -2.33 -2.46 17.49
C GLY A 158 -1.10 -2.84 16.69
N GLY A 159 -0.15 -3.56 17.28
CA GLY A 159 0.99 -4.17 16.59
C GLY A 159 0.57 -5.15 15.52
N LYS A 160 -0.29 -6.13 15.86
CA LYS A 160 -0.87 -7.08 14.88
C LYS A 160 -1.60 -6.34 13.75
N ARG A 161 -2.46 -5.35 14.07
CA ARG A 161 -3.15 -4.51 13.07
C ARG A 161 -2.18 -3.72 12.16
N ARG A 162 -1.03 -3.29 12.67
CA ARG A 162 0.03 -2.64 11.85
C ARG A 162 0.79 -3.62 10.95
N LEU A 163 0.87 -4.90 11.31
CA LEU A 163 1.47 -5.94 10.47
C LEU A 163 0.48 -6.41 9.39
N THR A 164 -0.77 -6.72 9.74
CA THR A 164 -1.82 -7.13 8.78
C THR A 164 -2.07 -6.05 7.72
N SER A 165 -2.09 -4.77 8.11
CA SER A 165 -2.24 -3.66 7.16
C SER A 165 -1.08 -3.52 6.15
N LYS A 166 0.11 -4.07 6.45
CA LYS A 166 1.23 -4.20 5.49
C LYS A 166 1.11 -5.45 4.61
N LEU A 167 0.47 -6.51 5.10
CA LEU A 167 0.28 -7.77 4.38
C LEU A 167 -0.82 -7.71 3.31
N VAL A 168 -1.94 -7.02 3.58
CA VAL A 168 -3.08 -6.92 2.64
C VAL A 168 -2.66 -6.41 1.24
N PRO A 169 -1.86 -5.34 1.09
CA PRO A 169 -1.36 -4.91 -0.23
C PRO A 169 -0.48 -5.94 -0.94
N VAL A 170 0.25 -6.79 -0.20
CA VAL A 170 1.11 -7.83 -0.80
C VAL A 170 0.27 -8.99 -1.34
N TYR A 171 -0.76 -9.40 -0.59
CA TYR A 171 -1.76 -10.37 -1.08
C TYR A 171 -2.45 -9.88 -2.36
N HIS A 172 -2.89 -8.61 -2.39
CA HIS A 172 -3.47 -7.98 -3.58
C HIS A 172 -2.48 -7.94 -4.77
N GLU A 173 -1.22 -7.59 -4.52
CA GLU A 173 -0.21 -7.50 -5.58
C GLU A 173 0.10 -8.86 -6.22
N ILE A 174 0.17 -9.94 -5.44
CA ILE A 174 0.33 -11.30 -5.99
C ILE A 174 -0.89 -11.68 -6.84
N ALA A 175 -2.11 -11.35 -6.38
CA ALA A 175 -3.32 -11.61 -7.15
C ALA A 175 -3.39 -10.81 -8.46
N ARG A 176 -2.94 -9.54 -8.44
CA ARG A 176 -2.79 -8.69 -9.63
C ARG A 176 -1.86 -9.34 -10.66
N LEU A 177 -0.69 -9.83 -10.23
CA LEU A 177 0.27 -10.51 -11.11
C LEU A 177 -0.37 -11.72 -11.83
N TYR A 178 -1.07 -12.57 -11.09
CA TYR A 178 -1.73 -13.73 -11.67
C TYR A 178 -2.88 -13.33 -12.62
N LEU A 179 -3.72 -12.36 -12.25
CA LEU A 179 -4.81 -11.89 -13.09
C LEU A 179 -4.35 -11.32 -14.43
N GLN A 180 -3.31 -10.47 -14.45
CA GLN A 180 -2.78 -9.91 -15.69
C GLN A 180 -2.19 -10.96 -16.63
N ASN A 181 -1.98 -12.18 -16.13
CA ASN A 181 -1.49 -13.34 -16.87
C ASN A 181 -2.55 -14.45 -16.99
N ASN A 182 -3.84 -14.09 -16.87
CA ASN A 182 -5.01 -14.96 -17.02
C ASN A 182 -5.09 -16.15 -16.03
N ARG A 183 -4.36 -16.09 -14.91
CA ARG A 183 -4.34 -17.14 -13.86
C ARG A 183 -5.33 -16.81 -12.74
N ILE A 184 -6.62 -16.81 -13.08
CA ILE A 184 -7.71 -16.39 -12.17
C ILE A 184 -7.73 -17.26 -10.91
N ASP A 185 -7.61 -18.58 -11.05
CA ASP A 185 -7.63 -19.53 -9.92
C ASP A 185 -6.48 -19.29 -8.91
N ASP A 186 -5.28 -18.92 -9.40
CA ASP A 186 -4.15 -18.58 -8.53
C ASP A 186 -4.34 -17.23 -7.81
N ALA A 187 -4.98 -16.26 -8.49
CA ALA A 187 -5.36 -14.97 -7.91
C ALA A 187 -6.42 -15.13 -6.82
N GLU A 188 -7.44 -15.95 -7.05
CA GLU A 188 -8.43 -16.31 -6.04
C GLU A 188 -7.77 -17.03 -4.85
N LYS A 189 -6.94 -18.04 -5.12
CA LYS A 189 -6.28 -18.86 -4.09
C LYS A 189 -5.45 -18.03 -3.13
N ILE A 190 -4.64 -17.09 -3.64
CA ILE A 190 -3.78 -16.26 -2.78
C ILE A 190 -4.61 -15.27 -1.93
N ILE A 191 -5.70 -14.72 -2.46
CA ILE A 191 -6.59 -13.86 -1.66
C ILE A 191 -7.33 -14.66 -0.59
N ASN A 192 -7.85 -15.85 -0.92
CA ASN A 192 -8.52 -16.72 0.04
C ASN A 192 -7.58 -17.17 1.18
N GLU A 193 -6.30 -17.44 0.89
CA GLU A 193 -5.28 -17.69 1.92
C GLU A 193 -5.20 -16.53 2.94
N GLY A 194 -5.14 -15.29 2.45
CA GLY A 194 -5.13 -14.11 3.30
C GLY A 194 -6.44 -13.88 4.07
N ILE A 195 -7.61 -14.17 3.45
CA ILE A 195 -8.92 -14.09 4.11
C ILE A 195 -8.96 -15.06 5.30
N SER A 196 -8.60 -16.33 5.08
CA SER A 196 -8.52 -17.34 6.15
C SER A 196 -7.49 -16.99 7.23
N LYS A 197 -6.38 -16.35 6.86
CA LYS A 197 -5.35 -15.93 7.82
C LYS A 197 -5.78 -14.79 8.73
N PHE A 198 -6.68 -13.92 8.27
CA PHE A 198 -7.08 -12.71 9.00
C PHE A 198 -8.51 -12.74 9.55
N SER A 199 -9.34 -13.74 9.23
CA SER A 199 -10.76 -13.80 9.62
C SER A 199 -11.00 -13.53 11.12
N ASP A 200 -10.13 -14.09 11.96
CA ASP A 200 -10.28 -14.07 13.42
C ASP A 200 -9.40 -12.99 14.07
N ALA A 201 -8.21 -12.77 13.52
CA ALA A 201 -7.19 -11.88 14.09
C ALA A 201 -7.32 -10.41 13.64
N ASP A 202 -7.85 -10.16 12.44
CA ASP A 202 -8.15 -8.81 11.93
C ASP A 202 -9.29 -8.90 10.88
N PRO A 203 -10.56 -8.94 11.34
CA PRO A 203 -11.72 -8.98 10.45
C PRO A 203 -11.77 -7.83 9.44
N ALA A 204 -11.13 -6.68 9.73
CA ALA A 204 -11.05 -5.55 8.82
C ALA A 204 -9.98 -5.75 7.72
N ALA A 205 -8.88 -6.48 7.99
CA ALA A 205 -7.99 -6.99 6.95
C ALA A 205 -8.69 -8.05 6.09
N ALA A 206 -9.42 -8.99 6.69
CA ALA A 206 -10.20 -9.98 5.95
C ALA A 206 -11.26 -9.30 5.04
N SER A 207 -12.00 -8.32 5.55
CA SER A 207 -12.99 -7.55 4.75
C SER A 207 -12.36 -6.81 3.57
N ARG A 208 -11.12 -6.31 3.69
CA ARG A 208 -10.38 -5.68 2.58
C ARG A 208 -9.95 -6.69 1.52
N LEU A 209 -9.58 -7.91 1.94
CA LEU A 209 -9.26 -8.98 0.98
C LEU A 209 -10.50 -9.52 0.26
N ILE A 210 -11.66 -9.60 0.92
CA ILE A 210 -12.93 -9.92 0.26
C ILE A 210 -13.29 -8.84 -0.78
N LEU A 211 -12.96 -7.57 -0.53
CA LEU A 211 -13.14 -6.49 -1.52
C LEU A 211 -12.31 -6.75 -2.77
N HIS A 212 -11.03 -7.08 -2.59
CA HIS A 212 -10.14 -7.45 -3.69
C HIS A 212 -10.60 -8.73 -4.40
N LEU A 213 -11.20 -9.71 -3.72
CA LEU A 213 -11.80 -10.88 -4.37
C LEU A 213 -12.98 -10.50 -5.26
N GLY A 214 -13.84 -9.58 -4.82
CA GLY A 214 -14.90 -9.01 -5.66
C GLY A 214 -14.37 -8.22 -6.85
N GLU A 215 -13.27 -7.47 -6.68
CA GLU A 215 -12.58 -6.78 -7.78
C GLU A 215 -11.95 -7.76 -8.79
N ILE A 216 -11.38 -8.86 -8.30
CA ILE A 216 -10.81 -9.94 -9.12
C ILE A 216 -11.89 -10.53 -10.02
N TYR A 217 -13.02 -10.94 -9.43
CA TYR A 217 -14.13 -11.53 -10.17
C TYR A 217 -14.78 -10.55 -11.16
N LYS A 218 -14.93 -9.28 -10.78
CA LYS A 218 -15.39 -8.22 -11.67
C LYS A 218 -14.46 -8.06 -12.89
N ASN A 219 -13.14 -8.07 -12.65
CA ASN A 219 -12.14 -7.92 -13.71
C ASN A 219 -12.03 -9.15 -14.61
N SER A 220 -12.36 -10.35 -14.12
CA SER A 220 -12.45 -11.58 -14.92
C SER A 220 -13.81 -11.80 -15.60
N GLY A 221 -14.77 -10.88 -15.41
CA GLY A 221 -16.12 -10.97 -15.98
C GLY A 221 -17.11 -11.86 -15.22
N ASP A 222 -16.72 -12.43 -14.08
CA ASP A 222 -17.60 -13.20 -13.19
C ASP A 222 -18.40 -12.25 -12.29
N LEU A 223 -19.37 -11.56 -12.89
CA LEU A 223 -20.13 -10.50 -12.24
C LEU A 223 -21.01 -11.02 -11.08
N ASP A 224 -21.44 -12.28 -11.14
CA ASP A 224 -22.26 -12.90 -10.10
C ASP A 224 -21.45 -13.12 -8.82
N LYS A 225 -20.24 -13.71 -8.91
CA LYS A 225 -19.35 -13.84 -7.75
C LYS A 225 -18.80 -12.51 -7.27
N ALA A 226 -18.60 -11.53 -8.16
CA ALA A 226 -18.25 -10.17 -7.77
C ALA A 226 -19.35 -9.56 -6.89
N ALA A 227 -20.62 -9.67 -7.31
CA ALA A 227 -21.78 -9.20 -6.56
C ALA A 227 -21.97 -9.94 -5.23
N GLU A 228 -21.71 -11.26 -5.18
CA GLU A 228 -21.72 -12.04 -3.93
C GLU A 228 -20.69 -11.51 -2.93
N ASN A 229 -19.44 -11.30 -3.35
CA ASN A 229 -18.38 -10.79 -2.47
C ASN A 229 -18.70 -9.36 -1.98
N TYR A 230 -19.24 -8.49 -2.83
CA TYR A 230 -19.65 -7.15 -2.40
C TYR A 230 -20.83 -7.17 -1.42
N LYS A 231 -21.83 -8.05 -1.61
CA LYS A 231 -22.93 -8.25 -0.64
C LYS A 231 -22.39 -8.75 0.70
N ARG A 232 -21.49 -9.73 0.70
CA ARG A 232 -20.84 -10.27 1.91
C ARG A 232 -20.14 -9.17 2.72
N ILE A 233 -19.44 -8.25 2.07
CA ILE A 233 -18.79 -7.10 2.74
C ILE A 233 -19.84 -6.17 3.36
N ILE A 234 -20.90 -5.82 2.62
CA ILE A 234 -21.97 -4.95 3.11
C ILE A 234 -22.62 -5.57 4.35
N GLU A 235 -23.00 -6.85 4.30
CA GLU A 235 -23.57 -7.56 5.44
C GLU A 235 -22.63 -7.64 6.65
N MET A 236 -21.35 -7.94 6.42
CA MET A 236 -20.35 -8.01 7.49
C MET A 236 -20.18 -6.67 8.21
N ASN A 237 -20.11 -5.57 7.46
CA ASN A 237 -19.90 -4.24 8.03
C ASN A 237 -21.20 -3.67 8.64
N GLN A 238 -22.38 -3.93 8.04
CA GLN A 238 -23.67 -3.54 8.63
C GLN A 238 -23.88 -4.21 10.00
N LYS A 239 -23.57 -5.51 10.13
CA LYS A 239 -23.60 -6.24 11.42
C LYS A 239 -22.62 -5.69 12.48
N VAL A 240 -21.63 -4.89 12.09
CA VAL A 240 -20.74 -4.17 13.02
C VAL A 240 -21.35 -2.81 13.39
N LEU A 241 -21.92 -2.07 12.43
CA LEU A 241 -22.59 -0.79 12.67
C LEU A 241 -23.88 -0.92 13.52
N ASP A 242 -24.60 -2.03 13.40
CA ASP A 242 -25.83 -2.30 14.16
C ASP A 242 -25.56 -2.66 15.63
N LYS A 243 -24.32 -3.06 15.96
CA LYS A 243 -23.87 -3.32 17.33
C LYS A 243 -23.46 -2.01 18.00
N LYS A 244 -24.45 -1.34 18.60
CA LYS A 244 -24.25 -0.22 19.52
C LYS A 244 -23.69 -0.67 20.88
#